data_AF-A0A7J2Y468-F1
#
_entry.id   AF-A0A7J2Y468-F1
#
_cell.length_a   1.000
_cell.length_b   1.000
_cell.length_c   1.000
_cell.angle_alpha   90.00
_cell.angle_beta   90.00
_cell.angle_gamma   90.00
#
_symmetry.space_group_name_H-M   'P 1'
#
loop_
_entity.id
_entity.type
_entity.pdbx_description
1 polymer ?
#
loop_
_entity_poly.entity_id
_entity_poly.type
_entity_poly.pdbx_seq_one_letter_code
_entity_poly.pdbx_strand_id
1 'polypeptide(L)'
;MPKAIKSGPEFEASFPVKGRILQIVMCDCEEEGDLRLRVARNAEKGWAYDPKDSGSFIDIHGYDPRKSYEKVRAGEWAEARIVCFGYLKRVWAKRIEIPKGVLGSGSRLIGHVRMDGDMEIDFGLFQARLAFEDEAHRQKVLRDARIRDGSFVATDVNIDIELKRWGRREEILRR
;
A
#
# COMPACT_ATOMS: atom_id res chain seq x y z
N MET A 1 -18.98 11.35 -2.98
CA MET A 1 -17.72 10.58 -3.08
C MET A 1 -17.63 9.98 -4.48
N PRO A 2 -16.45 9.90 -5.11
CA PRO A 2 -16.30 9.25 -6.41
C PRO A 2 -16.69 7.77 -6.34
N LYS A 3 -17.23 7.22 -7.44
CA LYS A 3 -17.59 5.80 -7.53
C LYS A 3 -16.34 4.93 -7.41
N ALA A 4 -16.46 3.84 -6.65
CA ALA A 4 -15.39 2.86 -6.47
C ALA A 4 -14.94 2.28 -7.83
N ILE A 5 -13.63 2.15 -8.02
CA ILE A 5 -13.02 1.53 -9.19
C ILE A 5 -13.08 0.02 -8.98
N LYS A 6 -13.80 -0.68 -9.84
CA LYS A 6 -14.04 -2.13 -9.75
C LYS A 6 -13.69 -2.89 -11.04
N SER A 7 -12.99 -2.23 -11.97
CA SER A 7 -12.63 -2.80 -13.27
C SER A 7 -11.45 -2.06 -13.88
N GLY A 8 -10.75 -2.74 -14.79
CA GLY A 8 -9.50 -2.29 -15.40
C GLY A 8 -8.40 -3.31 -15.13
N PRO A 9 -7.14 -3.01 -15.50
CA PRO A 9 -6.02 -3.84 -15.14
C PRO A 9 -5.91 -3.95 -13.62
N GLU A 10 -5.80 -5.17 -13.13
CA GLU A 10 -5.50 -5.43 -11.73
C GLU A 10 -4.03 -5.17 -11.47
N PHE A 11 -3.72 -4.81 -10.23
CA PHE A 11 -2.35 -4.74 -9.77
C PHE A 11 -2.26 -5.29 -8.35
N GLU A 12 -1.09 -5.80 -8.04
CA GLU A 12 -0.64 -6.09 -6.70
C GLU A 12 0.76 -5.51 -6.55
N ALA A 13 1.00 -4.83 -5.44
CA ALA A 13 2.30 -4.31 -5.07
C ALA A 13 2.54 -4.62 -3.62
N SER A 14 3.79 -4.88 -3.27
CA SER A 14 4.12 -5.10 -1.87
C SER A 14 5.43 -4.45 -1.50
N PHE A 15 5.50 -3.93 -0.28
CA PHE A 15 6.69 -3.28 0.23
C PHE A 15 6.89 -3.60 1.71
N PRO A 16 8.14 -3.79 2.15
CA PRO A 16 8.43 -4.03 3.55
C PRO A 16 8.22 -2.74 4.35
N VAL A 17 7.79 -2.88 5.60
CA VAL A 17 7.73 -1.77 6.56
C VAL A 17 8.22 -2.21 7.93
N LYS A 18 8.76 -1.26 8.70
CA LYS A 18 8.88 -1.38 10.15
C LYS A 18 8.12 -0.24 10.81
N GLY A 19 7.29 -0.56 11.78
CA GLY A 19 6.38 0.42 12.39
C GLY A 19 5.91 0.03 13.77
N ARG A 20 5.21 0.97 14.41
CA ARG A 20 4.57 0.77 15.71
C ARG A 20 3.12 0.34 15.49
N ILE A 21 2.69 -0.72 16.15
CA ILE A 21 1.29 -1.13 16.18
C ILE A 21 0.51 -0.10 17.00
N LEU A 22 -0.44 0.57 16.37
CA LEU A 22 -1.31 1.54 17.02
C LEU A 22 -2.61 0.91 17.50
N GLN A 23 -3.19 0.04 16.68
CA GLN A 23 -4.50 -0.54 16.90
C GLN A 23 -4.56 -1.95 16.35
N ILE A 24 -5.37 -2.76 17.01
CA ILE A 24 -5.68 -4.14 16.66
C ILE A 24 -7.20 -4.24 16.82
N VAL A 25 -7.90 -4.60 15.75
CA VAL A 25 -9.36 -4.72 15.75
C VAL A 25 -9.71 -6.09 15.23
N MET A 26 -10.50 -6.84 15.98
CA MET A 26 -11.17 -8.01 15.44
C MET A 26 -12.42 -7.52 14.70
N CYS A 27 -12.64 -8.02 13.49
CA CYS A 27 -13.85 -7.74 12.72
C CYS A 27 -15.07 -8.37 13.40
N ASP A 28 -16.25 -7.81 13.15
CA ASP A 28 -17.53 -8.30 13.71
C ASP A 28 -17.86 -9.75 13.27
N CYS A 29 -17.22 -10.26 12.22
CA CYS A 29 -17.34 -11.65 11.80
C CYS A 29 -16.52 -12.64 12.65
N GLU A 30 -15.69 -12.15 13.59
CA GLU A 30 -14.80 -12.92 14.49
C GLU A 30 -13.74 -13.82 13.80
N GLU A 31 -13.77 -13.94 12.47
CA GLU A 31 -12.83 -14.77 11.70
C GLU A 31 -11.63 -13.98 11.14
N GLU A 32 -11.76 -12.65 11.17
CA GLU A 32 -10.90 -11.68 10.50
C GLU A 32 -10.50 -10.55 11.48
N GLY A 33 -9.31 -9.98 11.33
CA GLY A 33 -8.87 -8.81 12.11
C GLY A 33 -7.98 -7.86 11.32
N ASP A 34 -8.07 -6.58 11.67
CA ASP A 34 -7.32 -5.49 11.08
C ASP A 34 -6.23 -4.98 12.02
N LEU A 35 -5.15 -4.50 11.42
CA LEU A 35 -4.03 -3.87 12.10
C LEU A 35 -3.86 -2.43 11.63
N ARG A 36 -3.55 -1.53 12.56
CA ARG A 36 -3.06 -0.19 12.24
C ARG A 36 -1.61 -0.03 12.64
N LEU A 37 -0.74 0.20 11.66
CA LEU A 37 0.70 0.42 11.85
C LEU A 37 1.05 1.88 11.58
N ARG A 38 1.83 2.51 12.45
CA ARG A 38 2.52 3.78 12.15
C ARG A 38 3.92 3.51 11.66
N VAL A 39 4.19 3.92 10.43
CA VAL A 39 5.47 3.71 9.75
C VAL A 39 6.10 5.03 9.33
N ALA A 40 7.42 5.05 9.14
CA ALA A 40 8.09 6.20 8.55
C ALA A 40 7.59 6.42 7.12
N ARG A 41 7.38 7.68 6.73
CA ARG A 41 6.86 8.03 5.39
C ARG A 41 7.86 7.72 4.27
N ASN A 42 9.15 7.77 4.57
CA ASN A 42 10.22 7.47 3.62
C ASN A 42 11.13 6.37 4.20
N ALA A 43 10.93 5.14 3.72
CA ALA A 43 11.71 3.97 4.12
C ALA A 43 13.20 4.05 3.72
N GLU A 44 13.54 4.77 2.65
CA GLU A 44 14.93 4.94 2.18
C GLU A 44 15.77 5.75 3.17
N LYS A 45 15.13 6.67 3.91
CA LYS A 45 15.75 7.43 5.01
C LYS A 45 15.78 6.65 6.33
N GLY A 46 15.30 5.41 6.34
CA GLY A 46 15.18 4.55 7.50
C GLY A 46 13.78 4.54 8.11
N TRP A 47 13.63 3.77 9.19
CA TRP A 47 12.33 3.49 9.83
C TRP A 47 12.00 4.41 11.02
N ALA A 48 12.86 5.39 11.27
CA ALA A 48 12.63 6.38 12.30
C ALA A 48 11.70 7.49 11.80
N TYR A 49 10.86 7.99 12.69
CA TYR A 49 9.97 9.12 12.46
C TYR A 49 9.78 9.88 13.78
N ASP A 50 9.33 11.14 13.69
CA ASP A 50 8.96 11.95 14.85
C ASP A 50 7.42 11.91 15.02
N PRO A 51 6.90 11.35 16.12
CA PRO A 51 5.45 11.33 16.38
C PRO A 51 4.81 12.73 16.46
N LYS A 52 5.58 13.80 16.65
CA LYS A 52 5.11 15.19 16.67
C LYS A 52 5.07 15.84 15.28
N ASP A 53 5.77 15.27 14.29
CA ASP A 53 5.76 15.71 12.90
C ASP A 53 4.93 14.75 12.04
N SER A 54 3.71 15.16 11.70
CA SER A 54 2.80 14.38 10.85
C SER A 54 3.31 14.20 9.41
N GLY A 55 4.30 14.97 8.98
CA GLY A 55 5.00 14.76 7.71
C GLY A 55 5.95 13.57 7.74
N SER A 56 6.46 13.20 8.92
CA SER A 56 7.49 12.16 9.07
C SER A 56 6.96 10.73 9.04
N PHE A 57 5.65 10.54 9.27
CA PHE A 57 5.01 9.23 9.33
C PHE A 57 3.74 9.15 8.47
N ILE A 58 3.28 7.92 8.29
CA ILE A 58 1.96 7.58 7.77
C ILE A 58 1.41 6.40 8.57
N ASP A 59 0.10 6.41 8.82
CA ASP A 59 -0.57 5.26 9.41
C ASP A 59 -1.10 4.37 8.28
N ILE A 60 -0.82 3.07 8.34
CA ILE A 60 -1.32 2.07 7.42
C ILE A 60 -2.36 1.23 8.16
N HIS A 61 -3.56 1.12 7.60
CA HIS A 61 -4.64 0.33 8.15
C HIS A 61 -5.04 -0.74 7.14
N GLY A 62 -5.01 -2.00 7.54
CA GLY A 62 -5.30 -3.08 6.63
C GLY A 62 -5.55 -4.39 7.35
N TYR A 63 -6.03 -5.35 6.58
CA TYR A 63 -6.40 -6.66 7.03
C TYR A 63 -5.18 -7.52 7.34
N ASP A 64 -5.22 -8.35 8.38
CA ASP A 64 -4.17 -9.31 8.69
C ASP A 64 -4.62 -10.73 8.34
N PRO A 65 -4.31 -11.22 7.13
CA PRO A 65 -4.76 -12.53 6.66
C PRO A 65 -4.14 -13.70 7.43
N ARG A 66 -3.12 -13.45 8.28
CA ARG A 66 -2.39 -14.49 9.01
C ARG A 66 -2.81 -14.61 10.47
N LYS A 67 -3.82 -13.86 10.91
CA LYS A 67 -4.32 -13.86 12.29
C LYS A 67 -3.25 -13.53 13.34
N SER A 68 -2.25 -12.76 12.96
CA SER A 68 -1.21 -12.27 13.87
C SER A 68 -1.80 -11.28 14.89
N TYR A 69 -2.90 -10.60 14.53
CA TYR A 69 -3.68 -9.70 15.39
C TYR A 69 -4.06 -10.31 16.74
N GLU A 70 -4.25 -11.62 16.83
CA GLU A 70 -4.55 -12.32 18.09
C GLU A 70 -3.37 -12.28 19.09
N LYS A 71 -2.14 -12.23 18.57
CA LYS A 71 -0.90 -12.42 19.32
C LYS A 71 -0.20 -11.10 19.65
N VAL A 72 -0.36 -10.09 18.81
CA VAL A 72 0.30 -8.79 18.98
C VAL A 72 -0.43 -7.88 19.95
N ARG A 73 0.24 -6.83 20.40
CA ARG A 73 -0.33 -5.80 21.28
C ARG A 73 -0.07 -4.39 20.75
N ALA A 74 -1.04 -3.50 20.98
CA ALA A 74 -0.87 -2.09 20.68
C ALA A 74 0.32 -1.53 21.48
N GLY A 75 1.16 -0.75 20.81
CA GLY A 75 2.39 -0.18 21.36
C GLY A 75 3.66 -0.98 21.03
N GLU A 76 3.55 -2.24 20.63
CA GLU A 76 4.68 -3.02 20.12
C GLU A 76 5.17 -2.47 18.78
N TRP A 77 6.39 -2.84 18.40
CA TRP A 77 6.90 -2.63 17.05
C TRP A 77 6.78 -3.91 16.25
N ALA A 78 6.59 -3.76 14.94
CA ALA A 78 6.53 -4.88 14.02
C ALA A 78 7.30 -4.59 12.73
N GLU A 79 7.88 -5.64 12.18
CA GLU A 79 8.29 -5.71 10.79
C GLU A 79 7.18 -6.43 10.02
N ALA A 80 6.72 -5.83 8.93
CA ALA A 80 5.62 -6.33 8.13
C ALA A 80 5.91 -6.20 6.63
N ARG A 81 5.15 -6.94 5.83
CA ARG A 81 4.99 -6.70 4.39
C ARG A 81 3.59 -6.13 4.19
N ILE A 82 3.52 -4.94 3.60
CA ILE A 82 2.25 -4.36 3.18
C ILE A 82 1.98 -4.84 1.77
N VAL A 83 0.79 -5.34 1.52
CA VAL A 83 0.32 -5.74 0.19
C VAL A 83 -0.83 -4.80 -0.18
N CYS A 84 -0.63 -4.02 -1.25
CA CYS A 84 -1.63 -3.14 -1.81
C CYS A 84 -2.09 -3.69 -3.14
N PHE A 85 -3.40 -3.83 -3.33
CA PHE A 85 -3.96 -4.38 -4.55
C PHE A 85 -5.28 -3.70 -4.92
N GLY A 86 -5.66 -3.82 -6.18
CA GLY A 86 -6.91 -3.26 -6.67
C GLY A 86 -6.93 -3.11 -8.18
N TYR A 87 -7.81 -2.24 -8.67
CA TYR A 87 -8.01 -1.99 -10.09
C TYR A 87 -7.48 -0.61 -10.50
N LEU A 88 -6.92 -0.53 -11.70
CA LEU A 88 -6.38 0.69 -12.26
C LEU A 88 -7.35 1.32 -13.24
N LYS A 89 -7.57 2.62 -13.08
CA LYS A 89 -8.35 3.43 -14.03
C LYS A 89 -7.56 4.66 -14.43
N ARG A 90 -7.38 4.88 -15.73
CA ARG A 90 -6.80 6.12 -16.23
C ARG A 90 -7.60 7.35 -15.78
N VAL A 91 -6.90 8.36 -15.30
CA VAL A 91 -7.49 9.64 -14.89
C VAL A 91 -6.73 10.81 -15.51
N TRP A 92 -7.40 11.97 -15.55
CA TRP A 92 -6.73 13.23 -15.82
C TRP A 92 -6.21 13.80 -14.50
N ALA A 93 -4.90 13.71 -14.29
CA ALA A 93 -4.20 14.32 -13.17
C ALA A 93 -2.89 14.94 -13.66
N LYS A 94 -2.24 15.73 -12.80
CA LYS A 94 -0.95 16.38 -13.08
C LYS A 94 0.14 15.99 -12.08
N ARG A 95 -0.20 15.27 -11.01
CA ARG A 95 0.71 14.88 -9.94
C ARG A 95 0.20 13.64 -9.22
N ILE A 96 1.12 12.94 -8.56
CA ILE A 96 0.82 11.90 -7.57
C ILE A 96 0.19 12.54 -6.35
N GLU A 97 -0.75 11.83 -5.71
CA GLU A 97 -1.37 12.26 -4.46
C GLU A 97 -1.15 11.21 -3.37
N ILE A 98 -0.28 11.53 -2.42
CA ILE A 98 0.03 10.68 -1.27
C ILE A 98 -0.92 11.03 -0.12
N PRO A 99 -1.57 10.04 0.53
CA PRO A 99 -2.36 10.27 1.72
C PRO A 99 -1.54 10.96 2.83
N LYS A 100 -2.11 12.02 3.42
CA LYS A 100 -1.44 12.75 4.51
C LYS A 100 -1.52 12.03 5.85
N GLY A 101 -2.61 11.30 6.12
CA GLY A 101 -2.86 10.70 7.43
C GLY A 101 -2.79 9.18 7.41
N VAL A 102 -3.85 8.56 6.89
CA VAL A 102 -4.03 7.11 6.88
C VAL A 102 -4.07 6.61 5.45
N LEU A 103 -3.33 5.55 5.17
CA LEU A 103 -3.46 4.70 4.00
C LEU A 103 -4.24 3.45 4.44
N GLY A 104 -5.51 3.35 4.04
CA GLY A 104 -6.41 2.26 4.40
C GLY A 104 -7.11 1.64 3.20
N SER A 105 -7.70 0.45 3.35
CA SER A 105 -8.60 -0.11 2.34
C SER A 105 -9.70 0.90 1.96
N GLY A 106 -9.97 1.04 0.66
CA GLY A 106 -10.84 2.08 0.08
C GLY A 106 -10.17 3.44 -0.15
N SER A 107 -8.89 3.62 0.21
CA SER A 107 -8.18 4.88 -0.07
C SER A 107 -7.96 5.06 -1.57
N ARG A 108 -8.36 6.22 -2.09
CA ARG A 108 -8.08 6.62 -3.47
C ARG A 108 -6.62 7.07 -3.58
N LEU A 109 -5.84 6.40 -4.43
CA LEU A 109 -4.49 6.81 -4.79
C LEU A 109 -4.43 7.24 -6.26
N ILE A 110 -3.55 8.19 -6.56
CA ILE A 110 -3.19 8.58 -7.92
C ILE A 110 -1.71 8.29 -8.13
N GLY A 111 -1.40 7.40 -9.07
CA GLY A 111 -0.05 7.02 -9.44
C GLY A 111 0.33 7.51 -10.83
N HIS A 112 1.62 7.67 -11.05
CA HIS A 112 2.21 8.05 -12.33
C HIS A 112 2.78 6.80 -13.03
N VAL A 113 2.38 6.60 -14.28
CA VAL A 113 2.80 5.44 -15.08
C VAL A 113 4.13 5.74 -15.77
N ARG A 114 5.07 4.80 -15.66
CA ARG A 114 6.31 4.75 -16.44
C ARG A 114 6.38 3.42 -17.17
N MET A 115 6.79 3.45 -18.43
CA MET A 115 7.02 2.26 -19.25
C MET A 115 8.51 2.10 -19.48
N ASP A 116 9.16 1.15 -18.80
CA ASP A 116 10.56 0.79 -19.01
C ASP A 116 10.70 -0.73 -19.01
N GLY A 117 10.53 -1.34 -20.19
CA GLY A 117 10.26 -2.77 -20.33
C GLY A 117 8.87 -3.13 -19.83
N ASP A 118 8.68 -3.09 -18.52
CA ASP A 118 7.41 -3.34 -17.82
C ASP A 118 6.61 -2.04 -17.60
N MET A 119 5.34 -2.19 -17.20
CA MET A 119 4.54 -1.08 -16.70
C MET A 119 4.80 -0.88 -15.21
N GLU A 120 5.47 0.21 -14.87
CA GLU A 120 5.66 0.66 -13.50
C GLU A 120 4.69 1.77 -13.14
N ILE A 121 4.21 1.79 -11.90
CA ILE A 121 3.32 2.82 -11.37
C ILE A 121 3.89 3.32 -10.06
N ASP A 122 4.23 4.60 -10.03
CA ASP A 122 4.69 5.28 -8.84
C ASP A 122 3.51 5.93 -8.12
N PHE A 123 3.15 5.41 -6.94
CA PHE A 123 2.14 6.00 -6.05
C PHE A 123 2.76 6.92 -4.98
N GLY A 124 4.07 7.16 -5.04
CA GLY A 124 4.84 7.99 -4.13
C GLY A 124 5.23 7.30 -2.81
N LEU A 125 4.39 6.38 -2.30
CA LEU A 125 4.72 5.55 -1.13
C LEU A 125 5.35 4.22 -1.51
N PHE A 126 4.94 3.67 -2.65
CA PHE A 126 5.40 2.41 -3.18
C PHE A 126 5.29 2.44 -4.70
N GLN A 127 5.98 1.49 -5.34
CA GLN A 127 5.89 1.25 -6.76
C GLN A 127 5.15 -0.07 -7.01
N ALA A 128 4.23 -0.06 -7.96
CA ALA A 128 3.61 -1.27 -8.48
C ALA A 128 4.25 -1.62 -9.83
N ARG A 129 4.45 -2.91 -10.08
CA ARG A 129 4.86 -3.43 -11.38
C ARG A 129 3.80 -4.37 -11.88
N LEU A 130 3.32 -4.15 -13.10
CA LEU A 130 2.39 -5.07 -13.74
C LEU A 130 3.18 -6.01 -14.64
N ALA A 131 3.12 -7.29 -14.31
CA ALA A 131 3.56 -8.35 -15.20
C ALA A 131 2.45 -8.65 -16.20
N PHE A 132 2.84 -8.89 -17.46
CA PHE A 132 1.95 -9.34 -18.51
C PHE A 132 2.44 -10.68 -19.04
N GLU A 133 1.54 -11.50 -19.55
CA GLU A 133 1.89 -12.83 -20.08
C GLU A 133 2.84 -12.72 -21.29
N ASP A 134 2.56 -11.78 -22.19
CA ASP A 134 3.39 -11.45 -23.34
C ASP A 134 3.12 -10.00 -23.81
N GLU A 135 3.89 -9.55 -24.81
CA GLU A 135 3.79 -8.19 -25.36
C GLU A 135 2.44 -7.93 -26.06
N ALA A 136 1.81 -8.93 -26.69
CA ALA A 136 0.52 -8.75 -27.34
C ALA A 136 -0.60 -8.56 -26.31
N HIS A 137 -0.57 -9.35 -25.24
CA HIS A 137 -1.45 -9.21 -24.08
C HIS A 137 -1.26 -7.84 -23.43
N ARG A 138 0.00 -7.42 -23.19
CA ARG A 138 0.33 -6.08 -22.68
C ARG A 138 -0.29 -4.98 -23.54
N GLN A 139 -0.03 -4.99 -24.85
CA GLN A 139 -0.56 -3.97 -25.76
C GLN A 139 -2.09 -3.95 -25.79
N LYS A 140 -2.75 -5.10 -25.69
CA LYS A 140 -4.22 -5.20 -25.63
C LYS A 140 -4.75 -4.55 -24.34
N VAL A 141 -4.24 -4.96 -23.18
CA VAL A 141 -4.69 -4.45 -21.87
C VAL A 141 -4.49 -2.94 -21.76
N LEU A 142 -3.31 -2.44 -22.14
CA LEU A 142 -3.00 -1.01 -22.07
C LEU A 142 -3.88 -0.18 -23.01
N ARG A 143 -4.12 -0.66 -24.23
CA ARG A 143 -5.00 -0.01 -25.21
C ARG A 143 -6.43 0.07 -24.71
N ASP A 144 -6.96 -1.04 -24.19
CA ASP A 144 -8.34 -1.12 -23.69
C ASP A 144 -8.53 -0.22 -22.45
N ALA A 145 -7.53 -0.19 -21.56
CA ALA A 145 -7.50 0.70 -20.39
C ALA A 145 -7.16 2.17 -20.75
N ARG A 146 -6.75 2.43 -22.00
CA ARG A 146 -6.24 3.72 -22.50
C ARG A 146 -5.02 4.23 -21.74
N ILE A 147 -4.27 3.35 -21.11
CA ILE A 147 -3.08 3.68 -20.34
C ILE A 147 -1.87 3.70 -21.28
N ARG A 148 -1.06 4.76 -21.17
CA ARG A 148 0.18 4.95 -21.91
C ARG A 148 1.27 5.47 -20.98
N ASP A 149 2.51 5.46 -21.42
CA ASP A 149 3.60 6.12 -20.71
C ASP A 149 3.27 7.58 -20.37
N GLY A 150 3.67 8.03 -19.18
CA GLY A 150 3.36 9.36 -18.65
C GLY A 150 1.89 9.58 -18.25
N SER A 151 1.04 8.55 -18.31
CA SER A 151 -0.35 8.66 -17.84
C SER A 151 -0.43 8.72 -16.32
N PHE A 152 -1.55 9.24 -15.83
CA PHE A 152 -1.96 9.03 -14.44
C PHE A 152 -3.06 8.00 -14.35
N VAL A 153 -2.94 7.14 -13.34
CA VAL A 153 -3.93 6.12 -13.00
C VAL A 153 -4.40 6.33 -11.58
N ALA A 154 -5.67 6.08 -11.34
CA ALA A 154 -6.25 6.04 -10.02
C ALA A 154 -6.62 4.62 -9.64
N THR A 155 -6.59 4.34 -8.35
CA THR A 155 -7.07 3.09 -7.77
C THR A 155 -7.72 3.36 -6.42
N ASP A 156 -8.72 2.55 -6.05
CA ASP A 156 -9.17 2.41 -4.67
C ASP A 156 -8.48 1.16 -4.13
N VAL A 157 -7.48 1.33 -3.26
CA VAL A 157 -6.65 0.21 -2.81
C VAL A 157 -7.35 -0.63 -1.76
N ASN A 158 -7.11 -1.92 -1.78
CA ASN A 158 -7.23 -2.79 -0.61
C ASN A 158 -5.83 -3.02 -0.02
N ILE A 159 -5.78 -3.27 1.28
CA ILE A 159 -4.52 -3.38 2.02
C ILE A 159 -4.55 -4.60 2.92
N ASP A 160 -3.59 -5.48 2.70
CA ASP A 160 -3.24 -6.53 3.65
C ASP A 160 -1.91 -6.20 4.34
N ILE A 161 -1.81 -6.61 5.60
CA ILE A 161 -0.65 -6.42 6.47
C ILE A 161 -0.19 -7.81 6.92
N GLU A 162 0.91 -8.27 6.35
CA GLU A 162 1.54 -9.53 6.76
C GLU A 162 2.66 -9.26 7.77
N LEU A 163 2.40 -9.52 9.05
CA LEU A 163 3.45 -9.41 10.08
C LEU A 163 4.51 -10.51 9.91
N LYS A 164 5.79 -10.13 9.98
CA LYS A 164 6.92 -11.06 9.95
C LYS A 164 7.46 -11.34 11.35
N ARG A 165 7.63 -10.29 12.15
CA ARG A 165 8.05 -10.35 13.56
C ARG A 165 7.57 -9.11 14.30
N TRP A 166 7.40 -9.22 15.62
CA TRP A 166 6.99 -8.13 16.50
C TRP A 166 7.68 -8.22 17.86
N GLY A 167 7.75 -7.10 18.57
CA GLY A 167 8.43 -7.01 19.88
C GLY A 167 8.84 -5.59 20.24
N ARG A 168 9.96 -5.46 20.95
CA ARG A 168 10.47 -4.15 21.38
C ARG A 168 11.02 -3.37 20.20
N ARG A 169 10.95 -2.04 20.27
CA ARG A 169 11.45 -1.13 19.23
C ARG A 169 12.86 -1.48 18.76
N GLU A 170 13.78 -1.65 19.70
CA GLU A 170 15.19 -1.88 19.40
C GLU A 170 15.44 -3.21 18.70
N GLU A 171 14.69 -4.25 19.07
CA GLU A 171 14.76 -5.59 18.47
C GLU A 171 14.29 -5.56 17.01
N ILE A 172 13.21 -4.81 16.74
CA ILE A 172 12.63 -4.71 15.41
C ILE A 172 13.43 -3.79 14.50
N LEU A 173 13.93 -2.66 15.02
CA LEU A 173 14.66 -1.69 14.21
C LEU A 173 16.09 -2.14 13.86
N ARG A 174 16.69 -3.04 14.64
CA ARG A 174 17.95 -3.71 14.25
C ARG A 174 17.73 -4.59 13.01
N ARG A 175 18.78 -4.76 12.19
CA ARG A 175 18.73 -5.57 10.97
C ARG A 175 18.38 -7.01 11.32
#